data_AF-A0AAW7YKV5-F1
#
_entry.id   AF-A0AAW7YKV5-F1
#
_cell.length_a   1.000
_cell.length_b   1.000
_cell.length_c   1.000
_cell.angle_alpha   90.00
_cell.angle_beta   90.00
_cell.angle_gamma   90.00
#
_symmetry.space_group_name_H-M   'P 1'
#
loop_
_entity.id
_entity.type
_entity.pdbx_description
1 polymer ?
#
loop_
_entity_poly.entity_id
_entity_poly.type
_entity_poly.pdbx_seq_one_letter_code
_entity_poly.pdbx_strand_id
1 'polypeptide(L)' 'MRFKDALALLESYAGLQTHRSWWVAIDAITTAQRDGRKVSLNLSNSLTVPVSRTYMKNITALNLL' A
#
# COMPACT_ATOMS: atom_id res chain seq x y z
N MET A 1 18.95 9.59 4.26
CA MET A 1 18.16 8.98 3.17
C MET A 1 16.69 9.30 3.40
N ARG A 2 16.00 9.87 2.42
CA ARG A 2 14.55 10.15 2.49
C ARG A 2 13.76 8.92 2.06
N PHE A 3 12.51 8.80 2.49
CA PHE A 3 11.62 7.70 2.07
C PHE A 3 11.50 7.59 0.54
N LYS A 4 11.54 8.73 -0.16
CA LYS A 4 11.52 8.79 -1.62
C LYS A 4 12.74 8.09 -2.26
N ASP A 5 13.90 8.15 -1.63
CA ASP A 5 15.12 7.50 -2.13
C ASP A 5 14.98 5.97 -2.03
N ALA A 6 14.36 5.49 -0.95
CA ALA A 6 14.04 4.07 -0.79
C ALA A 6 13.02 3.58 -1.81
N LEU A 7 12.01 4.40 -2.16
CA LEU A 7 11.04 4.06 -3.21
C LEU A 7 11.70 3.86 -4.58
N ALA A 8 12.72 4.67 -4.92
CA ALA A 8 13.45 4.53 -6.18
C ALA A 8 14.17 3.17 -6.27
N LEU A 9 14.68 2.66 -5.15
CA LEU A 9 15.30 1.34 -5.09
C LEU A 9 14.28 0.19 -5.21
N LEU A 10 13.00 0.47 -4.95
CA LEU A 10 11.91 -0.50 -4.98
C LEU A 10 11.12 -0.50 -6.29
N GLU A 11 11.49 0.36 -7.26
CA GLU A 11 10.79 0.51 -8.54
C GLU A 11 10.78 -0.79 -9.37
N SER A 12 11.80 -1.64 -9.21
CA SER A 12 11.89 -2.95 -9.86
C SER A 12 11.10 -4.06 -9.16
N TYR A 13 10.52 -3.80 -7.98
CA TYR A 13 9.77 -4.78 -7.21
C TYR A 13 8.26 -4.59 -7.40
N ALA A 14 7.53 -5.70 -7.43
CA ALA A 14 6.07 -5.70 -7.50
C ALA A 14 5.48 -5.19 -6.16
N GLY A 15 5.23 -3.88 -6.10
CA GLY A 15 4.66 -3.22 -4.94
C GLY A 15 4.19 -1.81 -5.26
N LEU A 16 3.60 -1.17 -4.26
CA LEU A 16 3.05 0.17 -4.42
C LEU A 16 3.12 0.97 -3.14
N GLN A 17 3.17 2.28 -3.33
CA GLN A 17 3.06 3.22 -2.24
C GLN A 17 1.58 3.34 -1.82
N THR A 18 1.28 3.03 -0.56
CA THR A 18 -0.07 3.14 0.03
C THR A 18 -0.25 4.44 0.83
N HIS A 19 0.85 5.00 1.32
CA HIS A 19 0.89 6.24 2.07
C HIS A 19 2.22 6.97 1.83
N ARG A 20 2.29 8.27 2.19
CA ARG A 20 3.52 9.07 2.05
C ARG A 20 4.74 8.51 2.80
N SER A 21 4.53 7.55 3.68
CA SER A 21 5.55 6.88 4.51
C SER A 21 5.45 5.35 4.43
N TRP A 22 4.68 4.80 3.49
CA TRP A 22 4.46 3.35 3.37
C TRP A 22 4.54 2.87 1.93
N TRP A 23 5.28 1.79 1.73
CA TRP A 23 5.30 0.99 0.52
C TRP A 23 5.01 -0.45 0.91
N VAL A 24 4.24 -1.13 0.09
CA VAL A 24 3.75 -2.49 0.35
C VAL A 24 3.97 -3.32 -0.90
N ALA A 25 4.59 -4.50 -0.74
CA ALA A 25 4.70 -5.48 -1.80
C ALA A 25 3.32 -6.04 -2.14
N ILE A 26 2.98 -6.20 -3.42
CA ILE A 26 1.66 -6.69 -3.86
C ILE A 26 1.40 -8.07 -3.28
N ASP A 27 2.39 -8.96 -3.33
CA ASP A 27 2.28 -10.34 -2.82
C ASP A 27 2.13 -10.42 -1.30
N ALA A 28 2.45 -9.34 -0.56
CA ALA A 28 2.26 -9.28 0.87
C ALA A 28 0.84 -8.88 1.28
N ILE A 29 0.00 -8.40 0.34
CA ILE A 29 -1.36 -7.93 0.62
C ILE A 29 -2.29 -9.14 0.74
N THR A 30 -2.90 -9.31 1.90
CA THR A 30 -3.87 -10.38 2.15
C THR A 30 -5.29 -9.91 1.90
N THR A 31 -5.68 -8.77 2.48
CA THR A 31 -7.03 -8.20 2.32
C THR A 31 -7.00 -6.68 2.38
N ALA A 32 -7.95 -6.02 1.72
CA ALA A 32 -8.21 -4.61 1.96
C ALA A 32 -9.46 -4.47 2.84
N GLN A 33 -9.37 -3.59 3.84
CA GLN A 33 -10.46 -3.27 4.74
C GLN A 33 -10.82 -1.80 4.58
N ARG A 34 -12.12 -1.53 4.41
CA ARG A 34 -12.66 -0.18 4.36
C ARG A 34 -13.47 0.09 5.62
N ASP A 35 -13.04 1.08 6.38
CA ASP A 35 -13.73 1.60 7.55
C ASP A 35 -14.24 3.02 7.26
N GLY A 36 -15.47 3.08 6.74
CA GLY A 36 -16.11 4.30 6.27
C GLY A 36 -15.32 5.02 5.16
N ARG A 37 -14.59 6.07 5.54
CA ARG A 37 -13.72 6.85 4.64
C ARG A 37 -12.26 6.42 4.67
N LYS A 38 -11.85 5.64 5.67
CA LYS A 38 -10.49 5.11 5.79
C LYS A 38 -10.41 3.77 5.08
N VAL A 39 -9.31 3.54 4.40
CA VAL A 39 -8.97 2.25 3.80
C VAL A 39 -7.64 1.82 4.38
N SER A 40 -7.54 0.55 4.70
CA SER A 40 -6.34 -0.08 5.21
C SER A 40 -6.11 -1.40 4.49
N LEU A 41 -4.86 -1.81 4.34
CA LEU A 41 -4.49 -3.13 3.85
C LEU A 41 -4.01 -3.98 5.01
N ASN A 42 -4.48 -5.21 5.10
CA ASN A 42 -3.94 -6.22 5.99
C ASN A 42 -2.91 -7.04 5.21
N LEU A 43 -1.73 -7.18 5.79
CA LEU A 43 -0.62 -7.91 5.20
C LEU A 43 -0.48 -9.32 5.78
N SER A 44 0.28 -10.17 5.09
CA SER A 44 0.57 -11.54 5.51
C SER A 44 1.36 -11.63 6.83
N ASN A 45 2.07 -10.56 7.20
CA ASN A 45 2.79 -10.45 8.47
C ASN A 45 1.94 -9.86 9.61
N SER A 46 0.61 -9.87 9.47
CA SER A 46 -0.35 -9.34 10.45
C SER A 46 -0.24 -7.83 10.70
N LEU A 47 0.43 -7.08 9.80
CA LEU A 47 0.42 -5.62 9.86
C LEU A 47 -0.76 -5.05 9.09
N THR A 48 -1.34 -3.99 9.64
CA THR A 48 -2.36 -3.18 8.97
C THR A 48 -1.77 -1.84 8.55
N VAL A 49 -1.87 -1.53 7.25
CA VAL A 49 -1.25 -0.36 6.63
C VAL A 49 -2.32 0.61 6.15
N PRO A 50 -2.27 1.90 6.54
CA PRO A 50 -3.25 2.87 6.06
C PRO A 50 -3.02 3.21 4.58
N VAL A 51 -4.12 3.34 3.85
CA VAL A 51 -4.13 3.84 2.47
C VAL A 51 -4.61 5.28 2.46
N SER A 52 -3.78 6.18 1.93
CA SER A 52 -4.16 7.58 1.76
C SER A 52 -5.09 7.74 0.56
N ARG A 53 -5.96 8.76 0.58
CA ARG A 53 -6.86 9.08 -0.55
C ARG A 53 -6.13 9.27 -1.89
N THR A 54 -4.90 9.77 -1.87
CA THR A 54 -4.09 9.95 -3.09
C THR A 54 -3.71 8.61 -3.71
N TYR A 55 -3.43 7.60 -2.88
CA TYR A 55 -2.99 6.27 -3.32
C TYR A 55 -4.14 5.26 -3.48
N MET A 56 -5.37 5.65 -3.13
CA MET A 56 -6.57 4.82 -3.31
C MET A 56 -6.75 4.30 -4.73
N LYS A 57 -6.41 5.13 -5.74
CA LYS A 57 -6.52 4.73 -7.16
C LYS A 57 -5.67 3.49 -7.47
N ASN A 58 -4.51 3.36 -6.83
CA ASN A 58 -3.61 2.23 -7.04
C ASN A 58 -4.18 0.94 -6.43
N ILE A 59 -4.91 1.04 -5.31
CA ILE A 59 -5.58 -0.10 -4.68
C ILE A 59 -6.78 -0.56 -5.51
N THR A 60 -7.59 0.37 -6.00
CA THR A 60 -8.72 0.05 -6.87
C THR A 60 -8.27 -0.58 -8.18
N ALA A 61 -7.13 -0.16 -8.74
CA ALA A 61 -6.56 -0.76 -9.94
C ALA A 61 -6.10 -2.22 -9.74
N LEU A 62 -5.84 -2.64 -8.49
CA LEU A 62 -5.52 -4.02 -8.15
C LEU A 62 -6.75 -4.88 -7.85
N ASN A 63 -7.96 -4.35 -8.02
CA ASN A 63 -9.22 -5.02 -7.69
C ASN A 63 -9.29 -5.55 -6.24
N LEU A 64 -8.57 -4.91 -5.33
CA LEU A 64 -8.54 -5.25 -3.91
C LEU A 64 -9.77 -4.72 -3.14
N LEU A 65 -10.59 -3.88 -3.78
CA LEU A 65 -11.82 -3.24 -3.27
C LEU A 65 -12.89 -3.26 -4.34
#